data_AF-A0A7C3P8L2-F1
#
_entry.id   AF-A0A7C3P8L2-F1
#
_cell.length_a   1.000
_cell.length_b   1.000
_cell.length_c   1.000
_cell.angle_alpha   90.00
_cell.angle_beta   90.00
_cell.angle_gamma   90.00
#
_symmetry.space_group_name_H-M   'P 1'
#
loop_
_entity.id
_entity.type
_entity.pdbx_description
1 polymer ?
#
loop_
_entity_poly.entity_id
_entity_poly.type
_entity_poly.pdbx_seq_one_letter_code
_entity_poly.pdbx_strand_id
1 'polypeptide(L)'
;MELSGIEHAAALMSGAAEARAKLSRMHAAHRAESAGAAAGSRDAERAARARATAEEFVATALVQPVLKELRESSTAWGPFAPGSHEKSFGFLLDAHIAGRIVQAKGFELVDIVARNLLKHGEVAASAAGGAPWRNPPCQ
;
A
#
# COMPACT_ATOMS: atom_id res chain seq x y z
N MET A 1 -18.75 -60.98 36.64
CA MET A 1 -19.68 -59.97 36.09
C MET A 1 -19.06 -58.57 36.21
N GLU A 2 -17.91 -58.29 35.58
CA GLU A 2 -17.21 -56.98 35.76
C GLU A 2 -16.68 -56.34 34.46
N LEU A 3 -17.09 -56.82 33.28
CA LEU A 3 -16.61 -56.26 32.00
C LEU A 3 -17.52 -55.16 31.42
N SER A 4 -18.70 -54.90 32.01
CA SER A 4 -19.67 -53.93 31.49
C SER A 4 -19.31 -52.46 31.77
N GLY A 5 -18.50 -52.17 32.80
CA GLY A 5 -18.17 -50.79 33.19
C GLY A 5 -17.12 -50.13 32.30
N ILE A 6 -16.21 -50.91 31.70
CA ILE A 6 -15.09 -50.40 30.91
C ILE A 6 -15.57 -49.96 29.51
N GLU A 7 -16.56 -50.64 28.94
CA GLU A 7 -17.10 -50.29 27.63
C GLU A 7 -17.92 -48.99 27.65
N HIS A 8 -18.64 -48.70 28.74
CA HIS A 8 -19.33 -47.42 28.92
C HIS A 8 -18.35 -46.24 29.06
N ALA A 9 -17.22 -46.45 29.74
CA ALA A 9 -16.16 -45.45 29.85
C ALA A 9 -15.49 -45.19 28.50
N ALA A 10 -15.28 -46.22 27.68
CA ALA A 10 -14.72 -46.10 26.34
C ALA A 10 -15.65 -45.32 25.37
N ALA A 11 -16.97 -45.54 25.46
CA ALA A 11 -17.96 -44.81 24.67
C ALA A 11 -18.00 -43.30 25.01
N LEU A 12 -17.92 -42.95 26.30
CA LEU A 12 -17.83 -41.55 26.76
C LEU A 12 -16.53 -40.85 26.31
N MET A 13 -15.41 -41.58 26.31
CA MET A 13 -14.12 -41.05 25.84
C MET A 13 -14.06 -40.88 24.31
N SER A 14 -14.76 -41.75 23.56
CA SER A 14 -14.91 -41.62 22.10
C SER A 14 -15.65 -40.33 21.70
N GLY A 15 -16.76 -40.02 22.38
CA GLY A 15 -17.51 -38.79 22.13
C GLY A 15 -16.71 -37.51 22.44
N ALA A 16 -15.86 -37.54 23.47
CA ALA A 16 -14.97 -36.43 23.80
C ALA A 16 -13.86 -36.22 22.75
N ALA A 17 -13.37 -37.30 22.12
CA ALA A 17 -12.39 -37.23 21.04
C ALA A 17 -13.00 -36.64 19.75
N GLU A 18 -14.22 -37.04 19.38
CA GLU A 18 -14.93 -36.47 18.23
C GLU A 18 -15.28 -34.99 18.42
N ALA A 19 -15.71 -34.60 19.62
CA ALA A 19 -15.99 -33.20 19.94
C ALA A 19 -14.73 -32.32 19.79
N ARG A 20 -13.57 -32.80 20.25
CA ARG A 20 -12.27 -32.12 20.08
C ARG A 20 -11.86 -32.02 18.61
N ALA A 21 -12.03 -33.08 17.83
CA ALA A 21 -11.73 -33.08 16.40
C ALA A 21 -12.68 -32.17 15.58
N LYS A 22 -13.93 -32.01 16.02
CA LYS A 22 -14.87 -31.07 15.42
C LYS A 22 -14.49 -29.62 15.75
N LEU A 23 -14.16 -29.35 17.01
CA LEU A 23 -13.70 -28.03 17.45
C LEU A 23 -12.39 -27.60 16.76
N SER A 24 -11.43 -28.53 16.60
CA SER A 24 -10.18 -28.21 15.90
C SER A 24 -10.40 -27.88 14.42
N ARG A 25 -11.30 -28.61 13.74
CA ARG A 25 -11.71 -28.31 12.35
C ARG A 25 -12.41 -26.96 12.24
N MET A 26 -13.30 -26.62 13.17
CA MET A 26 -13.95 -25.31 13.23
C MET A 26 -12.93 -24.17 13.42
N HIS A 27 -11.97 -24.35 14.33
CA HIS A 27 -10.90 -23.37 14.56
C HIS A 27 -9.97 -23.23 13.34
N ALA A 28 -9.67 -24.32 12.64
CA ALA A 28 -8.86 -24.29 11.43
C ALA A 28 -9.57 -23.55 10.28
N ALA A 29 -10.87 -23.80 10.09
CA ALA A 29 -11.69 -23.11 9.09
C ALA A 29 -11.76 -21.60 9.36
N HIS A 30 -12.07 -21.21 10.60
CA HIS A 30 -12.11 -19.79 10.99
C HIS A 30 -10.76 -19.10 10.81
N ARG A 31 -9.64 -19.81 11.07
CA ARG A 31 -8.30 -19.27 10.85
C ARG A 31 -8.00 -19.05 9.36
N ALA A 32 -8.38 -19.98 8.50
CA ALA A 32 -8.21 -19.85 7.04
C ALA A 32 -9.00 -18.66 6.47
N GLU A 33 -10.23 -18.47 6.91
CA GLU A 33 -11.07 -17.34 6.52
C GLU A 33 -10.47 -16.00 6.97
N SER A 34 -10.05 -15.90 8.23
CA SER A 34 -9.39 -14.70 8.76
C SER A 34 -8.08 -14.37 8.04
N ALA A 35 -7.32 -15.39 7.61
CA ALA A 35 -6.09 -15.20 6.86
C ALA A 35 -6.36 -14.67 5.43
N GLY A 36 -7.41 -15.15 4.78
CA GLY A 36 -7.86 -14.65 3.48
C GLY A 36 -8.31 -13.19 3.55
N ALA A 37 -9.11 -12.83 4.56
CA ALA A 37 -9.55 -11.45 4.78
C ALA A 37 -8.36 -10.50 5.03
N ALA A 38 -7.39 -10.93 5.85
CA ALA A 38 -6.18 -10.16 6.12
C ALA A 38 -5.25 -10.04 4.90
N ALA A 39 -5.24 -11.03 4.00
CA ALA A 39 -4.52 -10.92 2.74
C ALA A 39 -5.15 -9.88 1.82
N GLY A 40 -6.47 -9.92 1.63
CA GLY A 40 -7.20 -8.94 0.83
C GLY A 40 -7.03 -7.50 1.34
N SER A 41 -7.00 -7.29 2.67
CA SER A 41 -6.78 -5.96 3.24
C SER A 41 -5.38 -5.41 2.95
N ARG A 42 -4.35 -6.26 3.00
CA ARG A 42 -2.96 -5.86 2.68
C ARG A 42 -2.80 -5.50 1.20
N ASP A 43 -3.45 -6.24 0.31
CA ASP A 43 -3.38 -5.96 -1.12
C ASP A 43 -4.08 -4.63 -1.46
N ALA A 44 -5.23 -4.37 -0.83
CA ALA A 44 -5.91 -3.07 -0.93
C ALA A 44 -5.04 -1.91 -0.41
N GLU A 45 -4.36 -2.09 0.73
CA GLU A 45 -3.44 -1.09 1.29
C GLU A 45 -2.25 -0.83 0.36
N ARG A 46 -1.66 -1.89 -0.21
CA ARG A 46 -0.57 -1.78 -1.20
C ARG A 46 -1.03 -1.04 -2.45
N ALA A 47 -2.22 -1.35 -2.96
CA ALA A 47 -2.79 -0.67 -4.12
C ALA A 47 -3.04 0.82 -3.85
N ALA A 48 -3.63 1.15 -2.70
CA ALA A 48 -3.84 2.53 -2.29
C ALA A 48 -2.52 3.31 -2.17
N ARG A 49 -1.51 2.69 -1.56
CA ARG A 49 -0.17 3.29 -1.43
C ARG A 49 0.52 3.49 -2.78
N ALA A 50 0.44 2.50 -3.67
CA ALA A 50 1.00 2.60 -5.02
C ALA A 50 0.34 3.73 -5.81
N ARG A 51 -0.98 3.90 -5.69
CA ARG A 51 -1.70 5.01 -6.30
C ARG A 51 -1.26 6.35 -5.73
N ALA A 52 -1.20 6.51 -4.41
CA ALA A 52 -0.75 7.75 -3.77
C ALA A 52 0.67 8.15 -4.22
N THR A 53 1.60 7.20 -4.26
CA THR A 53 2.96 7.43 -4.77
C THR A 53 2.98 7.81 -6.25
N ALA A 54 2.12 7.18 -7.06
CA ALA A 54 1.99 7.53 -8.48
C ALA A 54 1.44 8.95 -8.68
N GLU A 55 0.47 9.38 -7.87
CA GLU A 55 -0.07 10.74 -7.89
C GLU A 55 1.02 11.77 -7.56
N GLU A 56 1.78 11.55 -6.49
CA GLU A 56 2.92 12.39 -6.10
C GLU A 56 3.97 12.48 -7.20
N PHE A 57 4.30 11.34 -7.82
CA PHE A 57 5.27 11.27 -8.92
C PHE A 57 4.80 12.07 -10.13
N VAL A 58 3.56 11.89 -10.57
CA VAL A 58 2.99 12.63 -11.70
C VAL A 58 2.90 14.13 -11.39
N ALA A 59 2.49 14.49 -10.17
CA ALA A 59 2.42 15.88 -9.74
C ALA A 59 3.80 16.55 -9.83
N THR A 60 4.83 15.91 -9.30
CA THR A 60 6.19 16.47 -9.22
C THR A 60 6.92 16.45 -10.56
N ALA A 61 6.80 15.37 -11.32
CA ALA A 61 7.57 15.19 -12.56
C ALA A 61 6.95 15.89 -13.77
N LEU A 62 5.63 16.08 -13.81
CA LEU A 62 4.93 16.59 -14.99
C LEU A 62 4.20 17.91 -14.74
N VAL A 63 3.46 18.01 -13.63
CA VAL A 63 2.57 19.16 -13.41
C VAL A 63 3.32 20.35 -12.81
N GLN A 64 4.15 20.13 -11.78
CA GLN A 64 4.94 21.19 -11.15
C GLN A 64 5.84 21.96 -12.15
N PRO A 65 6.57 21.31 -13.09
CA PRO A 65 7.38 22.05 -14.06
C PRO A 65 6.55 22.97 -14.95
N VAL A 66 5.34 22.56 -15.34
CA VAL A 66 4.43 23.40 -16.14
C VAL A 66 3.97 24.62 -15.33
N LEU A 67 3.61 24.44 -14.06
CA LEU A 67 3.23 25.55 -13.17
C LEU A 67 4.40 26.52 -12.95
N LYS A 68 5.61 25.98 -12.80
CA LYS A 68 6.83 26.77 -12.68
C LYS A 68 7.05 27.65 -13.92
N GLU A 69 6.99 27.07 -15.12
CA GLU A 69 7.12 27.81 -16.38
C GLU A 69 6.03 28.88 -16.53
N LEU A 70 4.78 28.58 -16.16
CA LEU A 70 3.69 29.57 -16.16
C LEU A 70 3.97 30.74 -15.22
N ARG A 71 4.58 30.49 -14.06
CA ARG A 71 4.98 31.57 -13.15
C ARG A 71 6.17 32.36 -13.70
N GLU A 72 7.18 31.69 -14.24
CA GLU A 72 8.41 32.32 -14.73
C GLU A 72 8.16 33.13 -16.02
N SER A 73 7.21 32.70 -16.84
CA SER A 73 6.76 33.42 -18.05
C SER A 73 5.79 34.58 -17.77
N SER A 74 5.38 34.79 -16.51
CA SER A 74 4.46 35.87 -16.17
C SER A 74 5.13 37.24 -16.31
N THR A 75 4.75 37.98 -17.34
CA THR A 75 5.16 39.38 -17.58
C THR A 75 4.33 40.36 -16.74
N ALA A 76 4.19 40.08 -15.44
CA ALA A 76 3.46 40.98 -14.54
C ALA A 76 4.29 42.25 -14.28
N TRP A 77 3.71 43.41 -14.55
CA TRP A 77 4.34 44.72 -14.40
C TRP A 77 3.75 45.48 -13.21
N GLY A 78 4.58 46.27 -12.51
CA GLY A 78 4.14 47.13 -11.41
C GLY A 78 3.87 46.38 -10.10
N PRO A 79 2.85 46.75 -9.30
CA PRO A 79 2.63 46.22 -7.94
C PRO A 79 2.23 44.73 -7.89
N PHE A 80 1.97 44.11 -9.04
CA PHE A 80 1.69 42.68 -9.18
C PHE A 80 2.87 41.88 -9.74
N ALA A 81 4.04 42.51 -9.89
CA ALA A 81 5.25 41.79 -10.25
C ALA A 81 5.61 40.78 -9.13
N PRO A 82 6.21 39.61 -9.47
CA PRO A 82 6.54 38.60 -8.49
C PRO A 82 7.45 39.15 -7.39
N GLY A 83 6.92 39.22 -6.17
CA GLY A 83 7.64 39.70 -4.99
C GLY A 83 8.69 38.70 -4.50
N SER A 84 9.54 39.10 -3.55
CA SER A 84 10.55 38.21 -2.94
C SER A 84 9.92 36.95 -2.34
N HIS A 85 8.80 37.11 -1.62
CA HIS A 85 8.08 36.01 -0.99
C HIS A 85 7.53 35.02 -2.01
N GLU A 86 6.95 35.50 -3.11
CA GLU A 86 6.40 34.62 -4.15
C GLU A 86 7.51 33.81 -4.84
N LYS A 87 8.69 34.40 -5.03
CA LYS A 87 9.86 33.67 -5.56
C LYS A 87 10.35 32.60 -4.59
N SER A 88 10.37 32.88 -3.29
CA SER A 88 10.81 31.91 -2.27
C SER A 88 9.79 30.80 -2.00
N PHE A 89 8.50 31.10 -2.02
CA PHE A 89 7.43 30.14 -1.68
C PHE A 89 6.70 29.55 -2.89
N GLY A 90 6.97 30.03 -4.11
CA GLY A 90 6.29 29.59 -5.32
C GLY A 90 6.36 28.09 -5.55
N PHE A 91 7.47 27.44 -5.19
CA PHE A 91 7.61 25.98 -5.30
C PHE A 91 6.63 25.22 -4.39
N LEU A 92 6.34 25.73 -3.18
CA LEU A 92 5.38 25.11 -2.26
C LEU A 92 3.95 25.26 -2.79
N LEU A 93 3.64 26.43 -3.34
CA LEU A 93 2.35 26.69 -3.97
C LEU A 93 2.13 25.75 -5.16
N ASP A 94 3.13 25.61 -6.03
CA ASP A 94 3.08 24.68 -7.16
C ASP A 94 2.91 23.25 -6.72
N ALA A 95 3.63 22.81 -5.68
CA ALA A 95 3.51 21.45 -5.19
C ALA A 95 2.09 21.16 -4.71
N HIS A 96 1.49 22.09 -3.97
CA HIS A 96 0.12 21.97 -3.50
C HIS A 96 -0.89 21.95 -4.66
N ILE A 97 -0.77 22.89 -5.59
CA ILE A 97 -1.67 22.99 -6.75
C ILE A 97 -1.53 21.75 -7.65
N ALA A 98 -0.31 21.32 -7.93
CA ALA A 98 -0.03 20.14 -8.74
C ALA A 98 -0.69 18.88 -8.15
N GLY A 99 -0.54 18.65 -6.84
CA GLY A 99 -1.20 17.53 -6.17
C GLY A 99 -2.73 17.57 -6.32
N ARG A 100 -3.33 18.75 -6.14
CA ARG A 100 -4.78 18.92 -6.31
C ARG A 100 -5.25 18.72 -7.75
N ILE A 101 -4.48 19.19 -8.74
CA ILE A 101 -4.79 18.97 -10.16
C ILE A 101 -4.80 17.47 -10.47
N VAL A 102 -3.78 16.74 -10.01
CA VAL A 102 -3.68 15.30 -10.24
C VAL A 102 -4.86 14.55 -9.61
N GLN A 103 -5.20 14.87 -8.37
CA GLN A 103 -6.33 14.26 -7.66
C GLN A 103 -7.68 14.60 -8.30
N ALA A 104 -7.90 15.85 -8.69
CA ALA A 104 -9.19 16.30 -9.23
C ALA A 104 -9.44 15.81 -10.65
N LYS A 105 -8.41 15.69 -11.48
CA LYS A 105 -8.55 15.27 -12.88
C LYS A 105 -8.57 13.76 -13.06
N GLY A 106 -8.02 12.98 -12.14
CA GLY A 106 -8.00 11.52 -12.23
C GLY A 106 -7.28 11.05 -13.50
N PHE A 107 -6.03 11.48 -13.70
CA PHE A 107 -5.27 11.13 -14.90
C PHE A 107 -5.09 9.61 -15.03
N GLU A 108 -5.45 9.04 -16.18
CA GLU A 108 -5.20 7.62 -16.52
C GLU A 108 -3.72 7.22 -16.37
N LEU A 109 -2.81 8.19 -16.56
CA LEU A 109 -1.38 7.98 -16.36
C LEU A 109 -1.04 7.56 -14.93
N VAL A 110 -1.74 8.08 -13.93
CA VAL A 110 -1.55 7.69 -12.52
C VAL A 110 -1.83 6.20 -12.36
N ASP A 111 -2.90 5.69 -12.97
CA ASP A 111 -3.26 4.28 -12.87
C ASP A 111 -2.26 3.38 -13.59
N ILE A 112 -1.72 3.82 -14.74
CA ILE A 112 -0.64 3.11 -15.43
C ILE A 112 0.60 3.04 -14.54
N VAL A 113 1.01 4.16 -13.95
CA VAL A 113 2.19 4.23 -13.06
C VAL A 113 1.96 3.40 -11.81
N ALA A 114 0.80 3.49 -11.17
CA ALA A 114 0.44 2.71 -9.98
C ALA A 114 0.49 1.20 -10.26
N ARG A 115 -0.03 0.75 -11.41
CA ARG A 115 0.07 -0.65 -11.85
C ARG A 115 1.53 -1.09 -12.04
N ASN A 116 2.37 -0.23 -12.61
CA ASN A 116 3.80 -0.53 -12.76
C ASN A 116 4.51 -0.58 -11.41
N LEU A 117 4.19 0.32 -10.48
CA LEU A 117 4.73 0.31 -9.12
C LEU A 117 4.36 -0.97 -8.37
N LEU A 118 3.12 -1.47 -8.51
CA LEU A 118 2.72 -2.75 -7.91
C LEU A 118 3.51 -3.92 -8.50
N LYS A 119 3.59 -4.02 -9.83
CA LYS A 119 4.35 -5.08 -10.51
C LYS A 119 5.82 -5.11 -10.08
N HIS A 120 6.48 -3.96 -10.00
CA HIS A 120 7.89 -3.90 -9.60
C HIS A 120 8.10 -4.01 -8.09
N GLY A 121 7.15 -3.51 -7.28
CA GLY A 121 7.18 -3.64 -5.83
C GLY A 121 7.07 -5.09 -5.36
N GLU A 122 6.28 -5.92 -6.06
CA GLU A 122 6.21 -7.37 -5.82
C GLU A 122 7.53 -8.08 -6.14
N VAL A 123 8.16 -7.73 -7.27
CA VAL A 123 9.48 -8.26 -7.65
C VAL A 123 10.56 -7.85 -6.64
N ALA A 124 10.56 -6.59 -6.19
CA ALA A 124 11.50 -6.11 -5.19
C ALA A 124 11.28 -6.75 -3.81
N ALA A 125 10.02 -6.96 -3.38
CA ALA A 125 9.72 -7.65 -2.13
C ALA A 125 10.12 -9.13 -2.17
N SER A 126 9.95 -9.79 -3.32
CA SER A 126 10.42 -11.15 -3.56
C SER A 126 11.96 -11.25 -3.52
N ALA A 127 12.67 -10.27 -4.10
CA ALA A 127 14.13 -10.20 -4.07
C ALA A 127 14.71 -9.80 -2.70
N ALA A 128 14.03 -8.94 -1.94
CA ALA A 128 14.46 -8.48 -0.62
C ALA A 128 14.39 -9.57 0.47
N GLY A 129 13.73 -10.70 0.20
CA GLY A 129 13.80 -11.91 1.03
C GLY A 129 15.16 -12.63 0.99
N GLY A 130 16.11 -12.19 0.16
CA GLY A 130 17.39 -12.87 -0.02
C GLY A 130 18.53 -11.95 -0.43
N ALA A 131 18.92 -10.99 0.41
CA ALA A 131 20.31 -10.57 0.66
C ALA A 131 20.35 -9.25 1.46
N PRO A 132 21.10 -9.16 2.58
CA PRO A 132 21.46 -7.86 3.12
C PRO A 132 22.43 -7.20 2.13
N TRP A 133 22.04 -6.05 1.60
CA TRP A 133 22.93 -5.20 0.80
C TRP A 133 24.21 -4.94 1.60
N ARG A 134 25.34 -5.51 1.15
CA ARG A 134 26.66 -5.12 1.62
C ARG A 134 27.08 -3.90 0.84
N ASN A 135 27.25 -2.78 1.53
CA ASN A 135 27.85 -1.59 0.96
C ASN A 135 29.32 -1.90 0.66
N PRO A 136 29.82 -1.80 -0.59
CA PRO A 136 31.26 -1.88 -0.83
C PRO A 136 31.94 -0.64 -0.22
N PRO A 137 33.13 -0.79 0.38
CA PRO A 137 33.87 0.35 0.89
C PRO A 137 34.25 1.26 -0.28
N CYS A 138 33.90 2.53 -0.17
CA CYS A 138 34.37 3.58 -1.07
C CYS A 138 35.91 3.57 -1.04
N GLN A 139 36.54 3.37 -2.20
CA GLN A 139 37.97 3.62 -2.43
C GLN A 139 38.15 5.02 -3.00
#